data_AF-A0A937M306-F1
#
_entry.id   AF-A0A937M306-F1
#
_cell.length_a   1.000
_cell.length_b   1.000
_cell.length_c   1.000
_cell.angle_alpha   90.00
_cell.angle_beta   90.00
_cell.angle_gamma   90.00
#
_symmetry.space_group_name_H-M   'P 1'
#
loop_
_entity.id
_entity.type
_entity.pdbx_description
1 polymer ?
#
loop_
_entity_poly.entity_id
_entity_poly.type
_entity_poly.pdbx_seq_one_letter_code
_entity_poly.pdbx_strand_id
1 'polypeptide(L)'
;MNRYFLHNLNNSLNEVEVFHYVDDIFKSKKQIFIDDISDHISSDSEIFYFIPSSKLSSVKLDTSPDDSDETIRAKLLSEMDNFIVSDISENEIFVHRNSKLNLAILINKDYLSSLTKKLRATGSKIYIYPEHMLSFLKDESSIFKIADRIIFSFPAGEGFSQNEVNLDDYLQLINKERENFSPKLYINDSTLAKNFKNSDIEDVSLESLHLLFIKEHSFLPNLYRSGFHLDYWIKRYQINKLDLALVIAATSLMVIYPISSTFLNNSYADEYKYETVSLFKKINPNIRKVVNPRRQIDEILNSYNLEQASNLSISGLDSIKRLDIPEITKLYMDIDKSEAQLTLSDLGSSQYQFLINLLPQANLNLIKEDVKTLNGKVSGFVVIGLSG
;
A
#
# COMPACT_ATOMS: atom_id res chain seq x y z
N MET A 1 -23.42 -15.47 8.21
CA MET A 1 -22.25 -14.82 8.82
C MET A 1 -21.71 -15.66 9.97
N ASN A 2 -20.40 -15.92 9.99
CA ASN A 2 -19.74 -16.71 11.04
C ASN A 2 -19.42 -15.82 12.25
N ARG A 3 -19.84 -16.26 13.43
CA ARG A 3 -19.52 -15.60 14.71
C ARG A 3 -18.96 -16.60 15.71
N TYR A 4 -17.92 -16.21 16.42
CA TYR A 4 -17.25 -17.04 17.41
C TYR A 4 -17.23 -16.33 18.76
N PHE A 5 -17.74 -17.01 19.80
CA PHE A 5 -17.72 -16.53 21.19
C PHE A 5 -16.66 -17.31 21.94
N LEU A 6 -15.72 -16.60 22.56
CA LEU A 6 -14.55 -17.17 23.20
C LEU A 6 -14.55 -16.85 24.69
N HIS A 7 -14.44 -17.91 25.48
CA HIS A 7 -14.37 -17.85 26.94
C HIS A 7 -13.13 -18.57 27.44
N ASN A 8 -12.39 -17.99 28.38
CA ASN A 8 -11.31 -18.70 29.04
C ASN A 8 -11.87 -19.86 29.87
N LEU A 9 -11.20 -21.01 29.87
CA LEU A 9 -11.62 -22.15 30.68
C LEU A 9 -11.13 -22.08 32.12
N ASN A 10 -10.05 -21.37 32.36
CA ASN A 10 -9.51 -21.10 33.68
C ASN A 10 -8.90 -19.69 33.68
N ASN A 11 -8.36 -19.24 34.81
CA ASN A 11 -7.66 -17.95 34.88
C ASN A 11 -6.33 -17.94 34.08
N SER A 12 -5.90 -19.08 33.54
CA SER A 12 -4.75 -19.19 32.64
C SER A 12 -5.18 -19.01 31.18
N LEU A 13 -4.47 -18.17 30.46
CA LEU A 13 -4.93 -17.67 29.15
C LEU A 13 -4.82 -18.67 28.01
N ASN A 14 -4.27 -19.84 28.28
CA ASN A 14 -3.80 -20.71 27.23
C ASN A 14 -4.95 -21.43 26.54
N GLU A 15 -6.02 -21.74 27.27
CA GLU A 15 -7.13 -22.53 26.77
C GLU A 15 -8.42 -21.73 26.75
N VAL A 16 -9.10 -21.79 25.60
CA VAL A 16 -10.37 -21.12 25.37
C VAL A 16 -11.41 -22.09 24.86
N GLU A 17 -12.63 -21.92 25.35
CA GLU A 17 -13.82 -22.56 24.81
C GLU A 17 -14.42 -21.66 23.72
N VAL A 18 -14.57 -22.22 22.53
CA VAL A 18 -15.02 -21.53 21.32
C VAL A 18 -16.40 -22.03 20.95
N PHE A 19 -17.37 -21.15 20.99
CA PHE A 19 -18.73 -21.39 20.52
C PHE A 19 -18.88 -20.82 19.12
N HIS A 20 -19.28 -21.65 18.16
CA HIS A 20 -19.44 -21.27 16.76
C HIS A 20 -20.93 -21.11 16.42
N TYR A 21 -21.25 -19.94 15.87
CA TYR A 21 -22.56 -19.58 15.37
C TYR A 21 -22.49 -19.26 13.88
N VAL A 22 -23.51 -19.72 13.15
CA VAL A 22 -23.73 -19.36 11.74
C VAL A 22 -25.15 -18.82 11.62
N ASP A 23 -25.27 -17.55 11.23
CA ASP A 23 -26.56 -16.85 11.11
C ASP A 23 -27.39 -16.96 12.39
N ASP A 24 -26.74 -16.72 13.54
CA ASP A 24 -27.34 -16.75 14.89
C ASP A 24 -27.89 -18.11 15.32
N ILE A 25 -27.42 -19.18 14.67
CA ILE A 25 -27.71 -20.55 15.06
C ILE A 25 -26.43 -21.18 15.58
N PHE A 26 -26.49 -21.69 16.81
CA PHE A 26 -25.40 -22.46 17.42
C PHE A 26 -25.09 -23.70 16.57
N LYS A 27 -23.80 -23.92 16.27
CA LYS A 27 -23.34 -25.05 15.46
C LYS A 27 -22.47 -26.02 16.23
N SER A 28 -21.48 -25.51 16.94
CA SER A 28 -20.52 -26.35 17.64
C SER A 28 -19.82 -25.62 18.78
N LYS A 29 -19.27 -26.42 19.69
CA LYS A 29 -18.41 -25.99 20.79
C LYS A 29 -17.11 -26.78 20.75
N LYS A 30 -15.97 -26.11 20.87
CA LYS A 30 -14.64 -26.74 20.90
C LYS A 30 -13.70 -26.03 21.87
N GLN A 31 -12.83 -26.80 22.52
CA GLN A 31 -11.73 -26.27 23.31
C GLN A 31 -10.47 -26.23 22.44
N ILE A 32 -9.76 -25.10 22.45
CA ILE A 32 -8.51 -24.93 21.72
C ILE A 32 -7.51 -24.13 22.55
N PHE A 33 -6.23 -24.23 22.18
CA PHE A 33 -5.24 -23.28 22.65
C PHE A 33 -5.40 -21.94 21.92
N ILE A 34 -5.31 -20.84 22.65
CA ILE A 34 -5.46 -19.49 22.08
C ILE A 34 -4.37 -19.18 21.05
N ASP A 35 -3.20 -19.83 21.17
CA ASP A 35 -2.09 -19.68 20.22
C ASP A 35 -2.41 -20.32 18.85
N ASP A 36 -3.29 -21.32 18.84
CA ASP A 36 -3.71 -22.05 17.63
C ASP A 36 -5.03 -21.51 17.05
N ILE A 37 -5.50 -20.34 17.51
CA ILE A 37 -6.80 -19.79 17.12
C ILE A 37 -6.92 -19.53 15.61
N SER A 38 -5.81 -19.17 14.94
CA SER A 38 -5.81 -18.89 13.50
C SER A 38 -6.09 -20.11 12.64
N ASP A 39 -5.85 -21.31 13.17
CA ASP A 39 -6.07 -22.57 12.44
C ASP A 39 -7.54 -23.01 12.52
N HIS A 40 -8.29 -22.40 13.44
CA HIS A 40 -9.62 -22.81 13.84
C HIS A 40 -10.72 -21.81 13.47
N ILE A 41 -10.35 -20.57 13.13
CA ILE A 41 -11.27 -19.46 12.83
C ILE A 41 -10.88 -18.81 11.50
N SER A 42 -11.83 -18.74 10.58
CA SER A 42 -11.65 -18.13 9.26
C SER A 42 -11.65 -16.60 9.32
N SER A 43 -10.89 -15.94 8.45
CA SER A 43 -10.78 -14.47 8.41
C SER A 43 -12.09 -13.72 8.09
N ASP A 44 -13.05 -14.36 7.41
CA ASP A 44 -14.40 -13.83 7.19
C ASP A 44 -15.34 -14.18 8.36
N SER A 45 -14.98 -13.74 9.56
CA SER A 45 -15.79 -13.97 10.77
C SER A 45 -15.69 -12.82 11.77
N GLU A 46 -16.63 -12.82 12.73
CA GLU A 46 -16.56 -11.97 13.92
C GLU A 46 -16.16 -12.80 15.13
N ILE A 47 -15.23 -12.29 15.93
CA ILE A 47 -14.77 -12.88 17.18
C ILE A 47 -15.22 -11.98 18.31
N PHE A 48 -15.95 -12.56 19.27
CA PHE A 48 -16.30 -11.96 20.55
C PHE A 48 -15.50 -12.67 21.64
N TYR A 49 -14.48 -11.99 22.17
CA TYR A 49 -13.67 -12.52 23.26
C TYR A 49 -14.10 -11.91 24.58
N PHE A 50 -14.39 -12.76 25.57
CA PHE A 50 -14.77 -12.33 26.91
C PHE A 50 -13.59 -12.46 27.86
N ILE A 51 -13.10 -11.32 28.34
CA ILE A 51 -12.02 -11.25 29.32
C ILE A 51 -12.58 -11.62 30.70
N PRO A 52 -11.91 -12.52 31.44
CA PRO A 52 -12.26 -12.81 32.83
C PRO A 52 -12.32 -11.53 33.65
N SER A 53 -13.43 -11.33 34.38
CA SER A 53 -13.64 -10.05 35.08
C SER A 53 -12.67 -9.85 36.25
N SER A 54 -11.99 -10.91 36.68
CA SER A 54 -10.87 -10.88 37.63
C SER A 54 -9.58 -10.26 37.06
N LYS A 55 -9.47 -10.08 35.75
CA LYS A 55 -8.29 -9.53 35.05
C LYS A 55 -8.42 -8.05 34.72
N LEU A 56 -9.52 -7.42 35.10
CA LEU A 56 -9.80 -6.01 34.85
C LEU A 56 -10.45 -5.38 36.08
N SER A 57 -10.39 -4.06 36.14
CA SER A 57 -11.11 -3.27 37.13
C SER A 57 -12.08 -2.37 36.41
N SER A 58 -13.36 -2.47 36.76
CA SER A 58 -14.44 -1.63 36.23
C SER A 58 -14.88 -0.65 37.31
N VAL A 59 -14.87 0.65 37.01
CA VAL A 59 -15.19 1.73 37.94
C VAL A 59 -16.25 2.63 37.35
N LYS A 60 -17.35 2.83 38.07
CA LYS A 60 -18.39 3.79 37.72
C LYS A 60 -17.81 5.20 37.68
N LEU A 61 -18.20 5.97 36.67
CA LEU A 61 -17.79 7.35 36.54
C LEU A 61 -18.92 8.30 36.96
N ASP A 62 -18.61 9.19 37.89
CA ASP A 62 -19.44 10.33 38.22
C ASP A 62 -19.00 11.53 37.36
N THR A 63 -19.56 11.60 36.15
CA THR A 63 -19.16 12.59 35.13
C THR A 63 -20.14 13.75 35.01
N SER A 64 -19.62 14.97 34.85
CA SER A 64 -20.39 16.08 34.30
C SER A 64 -20.38 16.04 32.77
N PRO A 65 -21.41 16.57 32.07
CA PRO A 65 -21.47 16.56 30.61
C PRO A 65 -20.26 17.22 29.92
N ASP A 66 -19.65 18.20 30.58
CA ASP A 66 -18.53 18.99 30.05
C ASP A 66 -17.15 18.37 30.35
N ASP A 67 -17.08 17.25 31.08
CA ASP A 67 -15.81 16.61 31.40
C ASP A 67 -15.17 16.03 30.12
N SER A 68 -13.93 16.43 29.84
CA SER A 68 -13.10 15.81 28.79
C SER A 68 -12.60 14.43 29.25
N ASP A 69 -12.27 13.57 28.29
CA ASP A 69 -11.68 12.25 28.58
C ASP A 69 -10.36 12.38 29.39
N GLU A 70 -9.59 13.44 29.16
CA GLU A 70 -8.35 13.73 29.89
C GLU A 70 -8.64 14.09 31.35
N THR A 71 -9.66 14.92 31.60
CA THR A 71 -10.09 15.28 32.95
C THR A 71 -10.56 14.05 33.72
N ILE A 72 -11.35 13.18 33.08
CA ILE A 72 -11.83 11.93 33.70
C ILE A 72 -10.67 11.00 34.02
N ARG A 73 -9.73 10.85 33.08
CA ARG A 73 -8.52 10.06 33.34
C ARG A 73 -7.74 10.64 34.51
N ALA A 74 -7.53 11.95 34.57
CA ALA A 74 -6.83 12.58 35.69
C ALA A 74 -7.54 12.34 37.04
N LYS A 75 -8.88 12.44 37.07
CA LYS A 75 -9.68 12.11 38.27
C LYS A 75 -9.50 10.64 38.68
N LEU A 76 -9.64 9.72 37.74
CA LEU A 76 -9.42 8.29 37.97
C LEU A 76 -8.01 8.01 38.48
N LEU A 77 -6.98 8.63 37.89
CA LEU A 77 -5.61 8.46 38.35
C LEU A 77 -5.45 8.92 39.80
N SER A 78 -6.06 10.05 40.17
CA SER A 78 -6.02 10.58 41.53
C SER A 78 -6.81 9.75 42.55
N GLU A 79 -7.93 9.15 42.12
CA GLU A 79 -8.81 8.37 43.01
C GLU A 79 -8.33 6.92 43.17
N MET A 80 -7.79 6.34 42.10
CA MET A 80 -7.48 4.91 42.03
C MET A 80 -6.05 4.56 42.45
N ASP A 81 -5.16 5.54 42.66
CA ASP A 81 -3.75 5.31 43.03
C ASP A 81 -3.60 4.44 44.29
N ASN A 82 -4.59 4.49 45.19
CA ASN A 82 -4.61 3.70 46.43
C ASN A 82 -5.29 2.32 46.30
N PHE A 83 -5.97 2.03 45.18
CA PHE A 83 -6.82 0.85 45.02
C PHE A 83 -6.35 -0.13 43.95
N ILE A 84 -5.46 0.29 43.04
CA ILE A 84 -4.89 -0.58 42.01
C ILE A 84 -3.61 -1.21 42.55
N VAL A 85 -3.51 -2.53 42.46
CA VAL A 85 -2.34 -3.30 42.95
C VAL A 85 -1.11 -3.09 42.05
N SER A 86 -1.30 -2.73 40.79
CA SER A 86 -0.24 -2.48 39.82
C SER A 86 -0.09 -0.98 39.52
N ASP A 87 1.07 -0.59 39.01
CA ASP A 87 1.31 0.79 38.58
C ASP A 87 0.26 1.19 37.54
N ILE A 88 -0.31 2.38 37.71
CA ILE A 88 -1.36 2.86 36.81
C ILE A 88 -0.84 3.05 35.38
N SER A 89 0.46 3.27 35.23
CA SER A 89 1.16 3.36 33.94
C SER A 89 1.19 2.04 33.17
N GLU A 90 1.09 0.89 33.85
CA GLU A 90 1.03 -0.44 33.26
C GLU A 90 -0.37 -0.80 32.75
N ASN A 91 -1.38 -0.01 33.11
CA ASN A 91 -2.77 -0.23 32.74
C ASN A 91 -3.19 0.63 31.54
N GLU A 92 -3.99 0.03 30.67
CA GLU A 92 -4.74 0.71 29.64
C GLU A 92 -6.10 1.11 30.22
N ILE A 93 -6.48 2.38 30.07
CA ILE A 93 -7.74 2.92 30.56
C ILE A 93 -8.70 3.13 29.39
N PHE A 94 -9.85 2.47 29.45
CA PHE A 94 -10.97 2.63 28.54
C PHE A 94 -12.05 3.44 29.23
N VAL A 95 -12.29 4.66 28.76
CA VAL A 95 -13.39 5.51 29.24
C VAL A 95 -14.56 5.31 28.30
N HIS A 96 -15.69 4.87 28.83
CA HIS A 96 -16.91 4.61 28.09
C HIS A 96 -18.05 5.45 28.65
N ARG A 97 -18.65 6.28 27.78
CA ARG A 97 -19.73 7.20 28.15
C ARG A 97 -20.84 7.14 27.12
N ASN A 98 -22.03 6.77 27.58
CA ASN A 98 -23.25 6.87 26.79
C ASN A 98 -24.47 7.04 27.71
N SER A 99 -25.68 7.08 27.13
CA SER A 99 -26.91 7.28 27.89
C SER A 99 -27.27 6.18 28.89
N LYS A 100 -26.62 5.01 28.81
CA LYS A 100 -26.86 3.83 29.65
C LYS A 100 -25.71 3.49 30.59
N LEU A 101 -24.47 3.77 30.19
CA LEU A 101 -23.25 3.35 30.87
C LEU A 101 -22.22 4.48 30.90
N ASN A 102 -21.75 4.79 32.11
CA ASN A 102 -20.62 5.68 32.37
C ASN A 102 -19.60 4.92 33.21
N LEU A 103 -18.59 4.35 32.55
CA LEU A 103 -17.67 3.39 33.13
C LEU A 103 -16.25 3.63 32.66
N ALA A 104 -15.27 3.46 33.55
CA ALA A 104 -13.89 3.24 33.19
C ALA A 104 -13.51 1.78 33.41
N ILE A 105 -12.84 1.19 32.42
CA ILE A 105 -12.26 -0.14 32.52
C ILE A 105 -10.74 -0.02 32.45
N LEU A 106 -10.08 -0.60 33.44
CA LEU A 106 -8.64 -0.67 33.55
C LEU A 106 -8.20 -2.11 33.35
N ILE A 107 -7.19 -2.29 32.51
CA ILE A 107 -6.66 -3.60 32.17
C ILE A 107 -5.16 -3.51 31.91
N ASN A 108 -4.39 -4.51 32.34
CA ASN A 108 -2.96 -4.55 32.09
C ASN A 108 -2.65 -4.51 30.57
N LYS A 109 -1.73 -3.62 30.16
CA LYS A 109 -1.38 -3.38 28.76
C LYS A 109 -0.77 -4.60 28.08
N ASP A 110 0.15 -5.28 28.76
CA ASP A 110 0.85 -6.44 28.20
C ASP A 110 -0.11 -7.60 28.00
N TYR A 111 -1.01 -7.82 28.95
CA TYR A 111 -2.09 -8.78 28.84
C TYR A 111 -2.96 -8.50 27.60
N LEU A 112 -3.48 -7.28 27.47
CA LEU A 112 -4.36 -6.92 26.37
C LEU A 112 -3.63 -6.97 25.02
N SER A 113 -2.39 -6.50 24.97
CA SER A 113 -1.54 -6.52 23.76
C SER A 113 -1.26 -7.94 23.29
N SER A 114 -0.88 -8.83 24.21
CA SER A 114 -0.63 -10.25 23.94
C SER A 114 -1.88 -10.94 23.39
N LEU A 115 -3.02 -10.80 24.08
CA LEU A 115 -4.31 -11.32 23.62
C LEU A 115 -4.67 -10.79 22.23
N THR A 116 -4.59 -9.48 22.05
CA THR A 116 -4.95 -8.82 20.80
C THR A 116 -4.08 -9.30 19.63
N LYS A 117 -2.78 -9.53 19.87
CA LYS A 117 -1.87 -10.08 18.86
C LYS A 117 -2.30 -11.48 18.40
N LYS A 118 -2.67 -12.36 19.34
CA LYS A 118 -3.18 -13.70 19.04
C LYS A 118 -4.47 -13.65 18.23
N LEU A 119 -5.44 -12.83 18.65
CA LEU A 119 -6.71 -12.67 17.94
C LEU A 119 -6.51 -12.09 16.53
N ARG A 120 -5.62 -11.11 16.35
CA ARG A 120 -5.33 -10.51 15.03
C ARG A 120 -4.75 -11.51 14.04
N ALA A 121 -4.09 -12.57 14.51
CA ALA A 121 -3.60 -13.64 13.64
C ALA A 121 -4.72 -14.40 12.91
N THR A 122 -6.00 -14.20 13.25
CA THR A 122 -7.13 -14.77 12.50
C THR A 122 -7.51 -13.95 11.26
N GLY A 123 -7.20 -12.65 11.21
CA GLY A 123 -7.73 -11.72 10.21
C GLY A 123 -9.22 -11.37 10.39
N SER A 124 -9.88 -11.91 11.43
CA SER A 124 -11.30 -11.70 11.72
C SER A 124 -11.60 -10.30 12.25
N LYS A 125 -12.87 -9.91 12.27
CA LYS A 125 -13.32 -8.72 12.99
C LYS A 125 -13.36 -9.03 14.49
N ILE A 126 -12.65 -8.25 15.30
CA ILE A 126 -12.40 -8.56 16.71
C ILE A 126 -13.17 -7.62 17.61
N TYR A 127 -13.83 -8.20 18.60
CA TYR A 127 -14.50 -7.55 19.69
C TYR A 127 -14.04 -8.16 21.01
N ILE A 128 -13.73 -7.31 21.98
CA ILE A 128 -13.25 -7.75 23.29
C ILE A 128 -14.11 -7.07 24.35
N TYR A 129 -14.70 -7.87 25.24
CA TYR A 129 -15.59 -7.37 26.30
C TYR A 129 -15.26 -8.03 27.64
N PRO A 130 -15.55 -7.39 28.77
CA PRO A 130 -15.62 -8.08 30.06
C PRO A 130 -16.68 -9.19 30.04
N GLU A 131 -16.41 -10.34 30.66
CA GLU A 131 -17.39 -11.45 30.69
C GLU A 131 -18.70 -11.11 31.44
N HIS A 132 -18.65 -10.27 32.48
CA HIS A 132 -19.86 -9.85 33.21
C HIS A 132 -20.86 -9.07 32.35
N MET A 133 -20.40 -8.46 31.26
CA MET A 133 -21.26 -7.74 30.33
C MET A 133 -22.24 -8.66 29.60
N LEU A 134 -21.96 -9.97 29.57
CA LEU A 134 -22.82 -10.95 28.93
C LEU A 134 -24.18 -11.07 29.63
N SER A 135 -24.19 -11.14 30.96
CA SER A 135 -25.42 -11.21 31.74
C SER A 135 -26.01 -9.82 32.02
N PHE A 136 -25.17 -8.78 32.08
CA PHE A 136 -25.60 -7.37 32.22
C PHE A 136 -26.66 -6.97 31.19
N LEU A 137 -26.54 -7.44 29.94
CA LEU A 137 -27.51 -7.14 28.88
C LEU A 137 -28.91 -7.68 29.16
N LYS A 138 -29.01 -8.82 29.87
CA LYS A 138 -30.30 -9.39 30.25
C LYS A 138 -30.82 -8.70 31.51
N ASP A 139 -29.97 -8.62 32.53
CA ASP A 139 -30.25 -7.95 33.79
C ASP A 139 -28.98 -7.32 34.37
N GLU A 140 -29.04 -6.02 34.65
CA GLU A 140 -27.89 -5.20 35.08
C GLU A 140 -27.22 -5.76 36.34
N SER A 141 -28.03 -6.27 37.28
CA SER A 141 -27.57 -7.01 38.46
C SER A 141 -27.84 -8.49 38.29
N SER A 142 -26.80 -9.24 37.96
CA SER A 142 -26.94 -10.67 37.68
C SER A 142 -25.69 -11.44 38.07
N ILE A 143 -25.88 -12.73 38.37
CA ILE A 143 -24.80 -13.67 38.62
C ILE A 143 -24.99 -14.88 37.73
N PHE A 144 -23.92 -15.31 37.06
CA PHE A 144 -23.92 -16.51 36.24
C PHE A 144 -22.56 -17.21 36.34
N LYS A 145 -22.42 -18.36 35.67
CA LYS A 145 -21.20 -19.16 35.72
C LYS A 145 -20.69 -19.50 34.33
N ILE A 146 -19.37 -19.41 34.15
CA ILE A 146 -18.66 -19.93 33.00
C ILE A 146 -17.50 -20.78 33.51
N ALA A 147 -17.42 -22.04 33.08
CA ALA A 147 -16.42 -22.99 33.55
C ALA A 147 -16.38 -23.06 35.10
N ASP A 148 -15.27 -22.71 35.73
CA ASP A 148 -15.08 -22.68 37.19
C ASP A 148 -15.30 -21.29 37.82
N ARG A 149 -15.68 -20.29 37.02
CA ARG A 149 -15.81 -18.88 37.45
C ARG A 149 -17.26 -18.49 37.63
N ILE A 150 -17.55 -17.93 38.79
CA ILE A 150 -18.81 -17.27 39.11
C ILE A 150 -18.62 -15.79 38.83
N ILE A 151 -19.48 -15.24 37.98
CA ILE A 151 -19.35 -13.91 37.41
C ILE A 151 -20.47 -13.06 37.96
N PHE A 152 -20.11 -11.90 38.50
CA PHE A 152 -21.00 -10.93 39.12
C PHE A 152 -21.06 -9.69 38.23
N SER A 153 -22.28 -9.28 37.91
CA SER A 153 -22.60 -8.02 37.25
C SER A 153 -23.32 -7.09 38.23
N PHE A 154 -22.93 -5.82 38.25
CA PHE A 154 -23.47 -4.79 39.12
C PHE A 154 -24.22 -3.70 38.32
N PRO A 155 -25.16 -2.97 38.95
CA PRO A 155 -26.07 -2.06 38.25
C PRO A 155 -25.39 -0.99 37.39
N ALA A 156 -24.23 -0.45 37.80
CA ALA A 156 -23.55 0.59 37.05
C ALA A 156 -22.63 0.03 35.95
N GLY A 157 -22.76 -1.25 35.63
CA GLY A 157 -21.96 -1.95 34.64
C GLY A 157 -20.59 -2.38 35.16
N GLU A 158 -20.33 -2.31 36.46
CA GLU A 158 -19.15 -2.95 37.03
C GLU A 158 -19.35 -4.46 37.11
N GLY A 159 -18.26 -5.20 37.24
CA GLY A 159 -18.34 -6.62 37.50
C GLY A 159 -17.04 -7.23 37.94
N PHE A 160 -17.14 -8.44 38.47
CA PHE A 160 -16.01 -9.21 38.95
C PHE A 160 -16.29 -10.71 38.76
N SER A 161 -15.24 -11.52 38.71
CA SER A 161 -15.37 -12.97 38.63
C SER A 161 -14.52 -13.62 39.70
N GLN A 162 -15.05 -14.65 40.35
CA GLN A 162 -14.37 -15.39 41.38
C GLN A 162 -14.49 -16.90 41.15
N ASN A 163 -13.46 -17.65 41.56
CA ASN A 163 -13.50 -19.11 41.52
C ASN A 163 -14.29 -19.64 42.74
N GLU A 164 -14.91 -20.80 42.60
CA GLU A 164 -15.72 -21.41 43.68
C GLU A 164 -15.00 -21.52 45.02
N VAL A 165 -13.69 -21.79 45.00
CA VAL A 165 -12.84 -21.93 46.20
C VAL A 165 -12.86 -20.68 47.09
N ASN A 166 -12.95 -19.49 46.49
CA ASN A 166 -12.87 -18.21 47.18
C ASN A 166 -14.24 -17.48 47.22
N LEU A 167 -15.32 -18.19 46.91
CA LEU A 167 -16.65 -17.61 46.79
C LEU A 167 -17.16 -17.06 48.12
N ASP A 168 -17.03 -17.83 49.20
CA ASP A 168 -17.58 -17.45 50.51
C ASP A 168 -16.96 -16.15 51.04
N ASP A 169 -15.64 -16.00 50.95
CA ASP A 169 -14.94 -14.78 51.35
C ASP A 169 -15.38 -13.58 50.52
N TYR A 170 -15.58 -13.79 49.21
CA TYR A 170 -16.04 -12.73 48.32
C TYR A 170 -17.50 -12.32 48.58
N LEU A 171 -18.38 -13.27 48.91
CA LEU A 171 -19.77 -12.99 49.27
C LEU A 171 -19.85 -12.18 50.58
N GLN A 172 -18.98 -12.47 51.56
CA GLN A 172 -18.89 -11.66 52.78
C GLN A 172 -18.52 -10.20 52.46
N LEU A 173 -17.58 -9.99 51.54
CA LEU A 173 -17.20 -8.66 51.09
C LEU A 173 -18.35 -7.95 50.37
N ILE A 174 -19.03 -8.61 49.43
CA ILE A 174 -20.18 -8.04 48.71
C ILE A 174 -21.28 -7.62 49.70
N ASN A 175 -21.63 -8.49 50.63
CA ASN A 175 -22.70 -8.22 51.61
C ASN A 175 -22.36 -7.03 52.51
N LYS A 176 -21.07 -6.76 52.75
CA LYS A 176 -20.60 -5.61 53.53
C LYS A 176 -20.56 -4.32 52.71
N GLU A 177 -20.02 -4.37 51.49
CA GLU A 177 -19.74 -3.17 50.68
C GLU A 177 -20.92 -2.75 49.79
N ARG A 178 -21.87 -3.66 49.52
CA ARG A 178 -23.04 -3.40 48.65
C ARG A 178 -24.34 -3.78 49.36
N GLU A 179 -24.75 -2.92 50.29
CA GLU A 179 -26.04 -3.05 50.97
C GLU A 179 -27.20 -3.09 49.95
N ASN A 180 -28.11 -4.06 50.10
CA ASN A 180 -29.29 -4.29 49.23
C ASN A 180 -29.01 -4.82 47.81
N PHE A 181 -27.81 -5.34 47.53
CA PHE A 181 -27.56 -6.04 46.27
C PHE A 181 -28.46 -7.28 46.13
N SER A 182 -29.39 -7.25 45.17
CA SER A 182 -30.37 -8.31 44.90
C SER A 182 -30.25 -8.77 43.44
N PRO A 183 -29.23 -9.56 43.10
CA PRO A 183 -28.97 -9.98 41.72
C PRO A 183 -29.96 -11.02 41.23
N LYS A 184 -30.23 -11.11 39.94
CA LYS A 184 -30.84 -12.33 39.37
C LYS A 184 -29.80 -13.44 39.26
N LEU A 185 -30.17 -14.66 39.64
CA LEU A 185 -29.27 -15.81 39.63
C LEU A 185 -29.54 -16.65 38.38
N TYR A 186 -28.58 -16.67 37.45
CA TYR A 186 -28.59 -17.52 36.26
C TYR A 186 -27.92 -18.87 36.43
N ILE A 187 -27.75 -19.27 37.68
CA ILE A 187 -27.18 -20.54 38.08
C ILE A 187 -27.94 -21.05 39.30
N ASN A 188 -28.22 -22.35 39.29
CA ASN A 188 -28.74 -23.03 40.46
C ASN A 188 -27.59 -23.42 41.40
N ASP A 189 -27.17 -22.48 42.25
CA ASP A 189 -26.12 -22.68 43.25
C ASP A 189 -26.65 -22.47 44.67
N SER A 190 -26.44 -23.46 45.53
CA SER A 190 -26.98 -23.45 46.90
C SER A 190 -26.35 -22.41 47.81
N THR A 191 -25.10 -22.03 47.57
CA THR A 191 -24.37 -21.02 48.34
C THR A 191 -24.85 -19.63 47.95
N LEU A 192 -25.00 -19.36 46.66
CA LEU A 192 -25.57 -18.12 46.14
C LEU A 192 -27.03 -17.93 46.58
N ALA A 193 -27.86 -18.98 46.48
CA ALA A 193 -29.25 -18.92 46.91
C ALA A 193 -29.42 -18.64 48.42
N LYS A 194 -28.49 -19.14 49.25
CA LYS A 194 -28.49 -18.84 50.70
C LYS A 194 -28.11 -17.39 51.00
N ASN A 195 -27.18 -16.82 50.24
CA ASN A 195 -26.72 -15.44 50.41
C ASN A 195 -27.73 -14.43 49.85
N PHE A 196 -28.38 -14.76 48.73
CA PHE A 196 -29.33 -13.90 48.04
C PHE A 196 -30.75 -14.49 48.06
N LYS A 197 -31.34 -14.61 49.26
CA LYS A 197 -32.63 -15.31 49.47
C LYS A 197 -33.82 -14.72 48.71
N ASN A 198 -33.76 -13.43 48.39
CA ASN A 198 -34.83 -12.70 47.71
C ASN A 198 -34.63 -12.63 46.19
N SER A 199 -33.58 -13.27 45.67
CA SER A 199 -33.25 -13.25 44.26
C SER A 199 -34.02 -14.29 43.47
N ASP A 200 -34.50 -13.88 42.30
CA ASP A 200 -35.08 -14.80 41.34
C ASP A 200 -33.99 -15.71 40.76
N ILE A 201 -34.27 -17.02 40.72
CA ILE A 201 -33.42 -18.04 40.11
C ILE A 201 -34.03 -18.46 38.79
N GLU A 202 -33.29 -18.26 37.70
CA GLU A 202 -33.68 -18.66 36.35
C GLU A 202 -32.51 -19.41 35.73
N ASP A 203 -32.64 -20.69 35.37
CA ASP A 203 -31.54 -21.40 34.70
C ASP A 203 -31.44 -20.96 33.23
N VAL A 204 -30.42 -20.17 32.91
CA VAL A 204 -30.23 -19.58 31.58
C VAL A 204 -28.97 -20.15 30.93
N SER A 205 -29.17 -20.86 29.83
CA SER A 205 -28.07 -21.34 28.99
C SER A 205 -27.17 -20.19 28.48
N LEU A 206 -25.86 -20.46 28.43
CA LEU A 206 -24.87 -19.52 27.91
C LEU A 206 -25.14 -19.16 26.45
N GLU A 207 -25.65 -20.11 25.66
CA GLU A 207 -26.04 -19.88 24.27
C GLU A 207 -27.14 -18.83 24.15
N SER A 208 -28.10 -18.81 25.07
CA SER A 208 -29.16 -17.78 25.09
C SER A 208 -28.59 -16.39 25.38
N LEU A 209 -27.62 -16.30 26.29
CA LEU A 209 -26.91 -15.06 26.57
C LEU A 209 -26.08 -14.59 25.36
N HIS A 210 -25.42 -15.50 24.63
CA HIS A 210 -24.74 -15.16 23.37
C HIS A 210 -25.70 -14.57 22.33
N LEU A 211 -26.87 -15.18 22.13
CA LEU A 211 -27.84 -14.70 21.15
C LEU A 211 -28.40 -13.31 21.49
N LEU A 212 -28.59 -13.03 22.79
CA LEU A 212 -28.92 -11.67 23.24
C LEU A 212 -27.77 -10.71 22.97
N PHE A 213 -26.54 -11.11 23.31
CA PHE A 213 -25.34 -10.31 23.12
C PHE A 213 -25.13 -9.88 21.67
N ILE A 214 -25.29 -10.80 20.71
CA ILE A 214 -25.16 -10.50 19.28
C ILE A 214 -26.05 -9.33 18.86
N LYS A 215 -27.25 -9.23 19.43
CA LYS A 215 -28.24 -8.21 19.05
C LYS A 215 -27.97 -6.85 19.71
N GLU A 216 -27.44 -6.84 20.94
CA GLU A 216 -27.47 -5.64 21.79
C GLU A 216 -26.09 -5.12 22.25
N HIS A 217 -24.99 -5.78 21.91
CA HIS A 217 -23.64 -5.40 22.39
C HIS A 217 -23.11 -4.04 21.93
N SER A 218 -23.76 -3.36 20.98
CA SER A 218 -23.22 -2.16 20.32
C SER A 218 -22.98 -0.98 21.27
N PHE A 219 -23.72 -0.90 22.38
CA PHE A 219 -23.55 0.16 23.39
C PHE A 219 -22.56 -0.21 24.50
N LEU A 220 -22.00 -1.42 24.49
CA LEU A 220 -21.06 -1.88 25.50
C LEU A 220 -19.61 -1.43 25.18
N PRO A 221 -18.73 -1.33 26.20
CA PRO A 221 -17.35 -0.91 26.01
C PRO A 221 -16.52 -2.00 25.30
N ASN A 222 -16.23 -1.81 24.00
CA ASN A 222 -15.30 -2.68 23.28
C ASN A 222 -13.85 -2.33 23.63
N LEU A 223 -13.13 -3.28 24.23
CA LEU A 223 -11.75 -3.15 24.69
C LEU A 223 -10.72 -3.40 23.57
N TYR A 224 -11.17 -3.68 22.34
CA TYR A 224 -10.29 -3.79 21.18
C TYR A 224 -10.00 -2.40 20.57
N ARG A 225 -8.73 -1.99 20.59
CA ARG A 225 -8.25 -0.83 19.83
C ARG A 225 -7.72 -1.27 18.46
N SER A 226 -8.31 -0.76 17.38
CA SER A 226 -7.81 -1.00 16.03
C SER A 226 -6.56 -0.15 15.76
N GLY A 227 -5.38 -0.78 15.80
CA GLY A 227 -4.16 -0.24 15.23
C GLY A 227 -3.96 -0.71 13.78
N PHE A 228 -3.06 -0.06 13.03
CA PHE A 228 -2.65 -0.58 11.72
C PHE A 228 -1.67 -1.75 11.91
N HIS A 229 -2.06 -2.94 11.47
CA HIS A 229 -1.23 -4.13 11.48
C HIS A 229 -1.29 -4.79 10.11
N LEU A 230 -0.17 -4.80 9.39
CA LEU A 230 -0.13 -5.30 8.02
C LEU A 230 -0.48 -6.80 7.94
N ASP A 231 0.01 -7.61 8.89
CA ASP A 231 -0.30 -9.04 8.97
C ASP A 231 -1.80 -9.31 9.14
N TYR A 232 -2.49 -8.46 9.91
CA TYR A 232 -3.94 -8.53 10.09
C TYR A 232 -4.67 -8.32 8.76
N TRP A 233 -4.29 -7.29 8.01
CA TRP A 233 -4.92 -6.96 6.73
C TRP A 233 -4.61 -7.98 5.64
N ILE A 234 -3.38 -8.51 5.60
CA ILE A 234 -3.01 -9.62 4.72
C ILE A 234 -3.94 -10.80 4.97
N LYS A 235 -4.12 -11.20 6.23
CA LYS A 235 -4.99 -12.33 6.56
C LYS A 235 -6.47 -12.04 6.31
N ARG A 236 -6.93 -10.83 6.65
CA ARG A 236 -8.33 -10.40 6.48
C ARG A 236 -8.74 -10.44 5.02
N TYR A 237 -7.92 -9.90 4.12
CA TYR A 237 -8.18 -9.89 2.69
C TYR A 237 -7.69 -11.16 1.97
N GLN A 238 -7.15 -12.13 2.71
CA GLN A 238 -6.61 -13.38 2.17
C GLN A 238 -5.58 -13.14 1.05
N ILE A 239 -4.77 -12.09 1.21
CA ILE A 239 -3.77 -11.66 0.24
C ILE A 239 -2.72 -12.75 0.09
N ASN A 240 -2.57 -13.28 -1.11
CA ASN A 240 -1.58 -14.32 -1.38
C ASN A 240 -0.19 -13.70 -1.64
N LYS A 241 0.84 -14.55 -1.75
CA LYS A 241 2.22 -14.08 -1.99
C LYS A 241 2.41 -13.39 -3.35
N LEU A 242 1.62 -13.76 -4.36
CA LEU A 242 1.65 -13.13 -5.69
C LEU A 242 1.02 -11.74 -5.66
N ASP A 243 -0.12 -11.58 -4.98
CA ASP A 243 -0.78 -10.29 -4.78
C ASP A 243 0.18 -9.31 -4.09
N LEU A 244 0.87 -9.79 -3.04
CA LEU A 244 1.88 -9.00 -2.33
C LEU A 244 3.05 -8.63 -3.25
N ALA A 245 3.55 -9.57 -4.07
CA ALA A 245 4.62 -9.31 -5.02
C ALA A 245 4.20 -8.27 -6.08
N LEU A 246 2.96 -8.35 -6.57
CA LEU A 246 2.40 -7.38 -7.51
C LEU A 246 2.29 -5.99 -6.89
N VAL A 247 1.83 -5.89 -5.64
CA VAL A 247 1.77 -4.62 -4.91
C VAL A 247 3.16 -4.03 -4.73
N ILE A 248 4.16 -4.83 -4.34
CA ILE A 248 5.56 -4.38 -4.20
C ILE A 248 6.11 -3.92 -5.55
N ALA A 249 5.87 -4.66 -6.63
CA ALA A 249 6.31 -4.32 -7.97
C ALA A 249 5.67 -3.01 -8.46
N ALA A 250 4.35 -2.86 -8.30
CA ALA A 250 3.62 -1.64 -8.66
C ALA A 250 4.10 -0.42 -7.86
N THR A 251 4.30 -0.58 -6.55
CA THR A 251 4.79 0.50 -5.68
C THR A 251 6.22 0.89 -6.05
N SER A 252 7.06 -0.09 -6.37
CA SER A 252 8.43 0.12 -6.81
C SER A 252 8.47 0.84 -8.15
N LEU A 253 7.59 0.48 -9.11
CA LEU A 253 7.45 1.18 -10.38
C LEU A 253 7.01 2.63 -10.20
N MET A 254 6.11 2.93 -9.26
CA MET A 254 5.72 4.30 -8.95
C MET A 254 6.89 5.16 -8.45
N VAL A 255 7.87 4.57 -7.77
CA VAL A 255 9.07 5.29 -7.30
C VAL A 255 10.15 5.35 -8.37
N ILE A 256 10.41 4.23 -9.06
CA ILE A 256 11.48 4.11 -10.06
C ILE A 256 11.14 4.95 -11.29
N TYR A 257 9.89 4.94 -11.76
CA TYR A 257 9.50 5.66 -12.97
C TYR A 257 9.86 7.15 -12.97
N PRO A 258 9.47 7.97 -11.97
CA PRO A 258 9.84 9.38 -11.96
C PRO A 258 11.35 9.59 -11.83
N ILE A 259 12.06 8.75 -11.06
CA ILE A 259 13.52 8.85 -10.90
C ILE A 259 14.22 8.58 -12.24
N SER A 260 13.89 7.46 -12.89
CA SER A 260 14.47 7.08 -14.19
C SER A 260 14.12 8.07 -15.29
N SER A 261 12.86 8.55 -15.33
CA SER A 261 12.44 9.58 -16.28
C SER A 261 13.23 10.87 -16.11
N THR A 262 13.41 11.33 -14.88
CA THR A 262 14.19 12.54 -14.59
C THR A 262 15.67 12.37 -14.96
N PHE A 263 16.24 11.20 -14.66
CA PHE A 263 17.62 10.86 -15.03
C PHE A 263 17.83 10.86 -16.55
N LEU A 264 16.95 10.18 -17.29
CA LEU A 264 17.00 10.14 -18.76
C LEU A 264 16.84 11.53 -19.36
N ASN A 265 15.88 12.32 -18.86
CA ASN A 265 15.65 13.68 -19.35
C ASN A 265 16.87 14.58 -19.12
N ASN A 266 17.51 14.48 -17.96
CA ASN A 266 18.75 15.23 -17.69
C ASN A 266 19.90 14.78 -18.60
N SER A 267 20.05 13.47 -18.84
CA SER A 267 21.05 12.94 -19.76
C SER A 267 20.86 13.48 -21.18
N TYR A 268 19.63 13.48 -21.69
CA TYR A 268 19.33 14.04 -23.01
C TYR A 268 19.57 15.56 -23.07
N ALA A 269 19.26 16.29 -22.00
CA ALA A 269 19.53 17.72 -21.93
C ALA A 269 21.04 18.01 -21.98
N ASP A 270 21.86 17.22 -21.30
CA ASP A 270 23.31 17.35 -21.31
C ASP A 270 23.93 16.95 -22.65
N GLU A 271 23.45 15.88 -23.27
CA GLU A 271 23.87 15.47 -24.63
C GLU A 271 23.54 16.56 -25.66
N TYR A 272 22.31 17.08 -25.64
CA TYR A 272 21.90 18.17 -26.52
C TYR A 272 22.78 19.41 -26.34
N LYS A 273 23.10 19.76 -25.09
CA LYS A 273 23.99 20.87 -24.75
C LYS A 273 25.41 20.63 -25.27
N TYR A 274 25.92 19.41 -25.14
CA TYR A 274 27.24 19.02 -25.64
C TYR A 274 27.31 19.11 -27.17
N GLU A 275 26.36 18.50 -27.88
CA GLU A 275 26.31 18.51 -29.34
C GLU A 275 26.11 19.92 -29.90
N THR A 276 25.29 20.73 -29.24
CA THR A 276 25.15 22.16 -29.58
C THR A 276 26.51 22.85 -29.47
N VAL A 277 27.23 22.71 -28.35
CA VAL A 277 28.56 23.33 -28.21
C VAL A 277 29.55 22.79 -29.24
N SER A 278 29.49 21.49 -29.56
CA SER A 278 30.33 20.83 -30.56
C SER A 278 30.13 21.42 -31.97
N LEU A 279 28.87 21.58 -32.40
CA LEU A 279 28.50 22.22 -33.67
C LEU A 279 29.04 23.65 -33.77
N PHE A 280 28.87 24.46 -32.72
CA PHE A 280 29.38 25.82 -32.71
C PHE A 280 30.91 25.88 -32.73
N LYS A 281 31.60 24.95 -32.06
CA LYS A 281 33.07 24.85 -32.11
C LYS A 281 33.60 24.51 -33.51
N LYS A 282 32.85 23.75 -34.32
CA LYS A 282 33.21 23.50 -35.72
C LYS A 282 33.20 24.77 -36.58
N ILE A 283 32.32 25.72 -36.25
CA ILE A 283 32.25 27.03 -36.92
C ILE A 283 33.32 27.98 -36.37
N ASN A 284 33.51 28.01 -35.05
CA ASN A 284 34.52 28.82 -34.39
C ASN A 284 35.12 28.09 -33.16
N PRO A 285 36.39 27.67 -33.22
CA PRO A 285 37.01 26.85 -32.17
C PRO A 285 37.17 27.58 -30.83
N ASN A 286 37.04 28.91 -30.79
CA ASN A 286 37.13 29.70 -29.56
C ASN A 286 35.83 29.75 -28.74
N ILE A 287 34.74 29.15 -29.23
CA ILE A 287 33.46 29.13 -28.51
C ILE A 287 33.54 28.17 -27.30
N ARG A 288 33.49 28.75 -26.09
CA ARG A 288 33.52 28.00 -24.82
C ARG A 288 32.13 27.70 -24.25
N LYS A 289 31.11 28.50 -24.62
CA LYS A 289 29.73 28.36 -24.14
C LYS A 289 28.78 28.95 -25.17
N VAL A 290 27.76 28.17 -25.57
CA VAL A 290 26.68 28.64 -26.43
C VAL A 290 25.55 29.14 -25.54
N VAL A 291 25.15 30.40 -25.72
CA VAL A 291 24.05 31.03 -24.96
C VAL A 291 23.01 31.49 -25.97
N ASN A 292 21.85 30.87 -25.93
CA ASN A 292 20.77 31.05 -26.91
C ASN A 292 21.20 30.70 -28.35
N PRO A 293 21.30 29.39 -28.68
CA PRO A 293 21.86 28.90 -29.94
C PRO A 293 21.19 29.48 -31.18
N ARG A 294 19.85 29.66 -31.13
CA ARG A 294 19.07 30.18 -32.25
C ARG A 294 19.52 31.60 -32.63
N ARG A 295 19.63 32.49 -31.65
CA ARG A 295 20.09 33.87 -31.88
C ARG A 295 21.53 33.91 -32.39
N GLN A 296 22.40 33.03 -31.92
CA GLN A 296 23.78 32.97 -32.37
C GLN A 296 23.91 32.42 -33.80
N ILE A 297 23.06 31.47 -34.21
CA ILE A 297 22.96 31.03 -35.61
C ILE A 297 22.48 32.20 -36.49
N ASP A 298 21.46 32.94 -36.05
CA ASP A 298 20.97 34.10 -36.79
C ASP A 298 22.06 35.19 -36.92
N GLU A 299 22.84 35.43 -35.86
CA GLU A 299 24.00 36.35 -35.90
C GLU A 299 25.09 35.84 -36.87
N ILE A 300 25.42 34.54 -36.86
CA ILE A 300 26.39 33.94 -37.80
C ILE A 300 25.89 34.10 -39.24
N LEU A 301 24.64 33.74 -39.52
CA LEU A 301 24.03 33.84 -40.86
C LEU A 301 23.98 35.30 -41.35
N ASN A 302 23.67 36.24 -40.47
CA ASN A 302 23.65 37.67 -40.79
C ASN A 302 25.05 38.27 -40.95
N SER A 303 26.07 37.68 -40.31
CA SER A 303 27.47 38.11 -40.43
C SER A 303 28.21 37.51 -41.63
N TYR A 304 27.72 36.39 -42.18
CA TYR A 304 28.25 35.78 -43.38
C TYR A 304 27.68 36.47 -44.62
N ASN A 305 28.53 37.15 -45.38
CA ASN A 305 28.17 37.74 -46.66
C ASN A 305 27.96 36.63 -47.71
N LEU A 306 26.72 36.17 -47.88
CA LEU A 306 26.33 35.14 -48.85
C LEU A 306 26.70 35.50 -50.30
N GLU A 307 26.93 36.78 -50.61
CA GLU A 307 27.40 37.22 -51.93
C GLU A 307 28.84 36.78 -52.28
N GLN A 308 29.65 36.38 -51.30
CA GLN A 308 31.02 35.90 -51.57
C GLN A 308 31.10 34.37 -51.77
N ALA A 309 30.03 33.63 -51.41
CA ALA A 309 29.92 32.19 -51.63
C ALA A 309 29.39 31.83 -53.04
N SER A 310 28.86 32.79 -53.80
CA SER A 310 28.39 32.61 -55.18
C SER A 310 29.53 32.60 -56.22
N ASN A 311 30.77 32.87 -55.81
CA ASN A 311 31.96 32.82 -56.67
C ASN A 311 32.78 31.52 -56.54
N LEU A 312 32.16 30.43 -56.09
CA LEU A 312 32.69 29.08 -56.34
C LEU A 312 32.42 28.71 -57.80
N SER A 313 33.21 29.28 -58.72
CA SER A 313 33.31 28.76 -60.07
C SER A 313 34.04 27.43 -60.03
N ILE A 314 33.29 26.33 -59.95
CA ILE A 314 33.85 25.01 -60.26
C ILE A 314 34.08 25.01 -61.77
N SER A 315 35.28 25.43 -62.20
CA SER A 315 35.71 25.38 -63.60
C SER A 315 35.63 23.93 -64.09
N GLY A 316 34.54 23.61 -64.78
CA GLY A 316 34.20 22.25 -65.24
C GLY A 316 32.69 21.98 -65.26
N LEU A 317 31.92 22.59 -64.34
CA LEU A 317 30.47 22.37 -64.24
C LEU A 317 29.68 23.10 -65.34
N ASP A 318 30.15 24.28 -65.76
CA ASP A 318 29.58 25.02 -66.90
C ASP A 318 29.82 24.32 -68.25
N SER A 319 30.91 23.55 -68.36
CA SER A 319 31.21 22.75 -69.55
C SER A 319 30.29 21.54 -69.67
N ILE A 320 29.95 20.91 -68.54
CA ILE A 320 29.02 19.77 -68.49
C ILE A 320 27.57 20.21 -68.70
N LYS A 321 27.16 21.37 -68.17
CA LYS A 321 25.81 21.93 -68.44
C LYS A 321 25.57 22.31 -69.91
N ARG A 322 26.63 22.59 -70.68
CA ARG A 322 26.53 22.87 -72.13
C ARG A 322 26.35 21.59 -72.97
N LEU A 323 26.68 20.43 -72.41
CA LEU A 323 26.48 19.12 -73.04
C LEU A 323 25.05 18.62 -72.77
N ASP A 324 24.02 19.39 -73.14
CA ASP A 324 22.61 18.99 -73.02
C ASP A 324 22.32 17.73 -73.89
N ILE A 325 22.80 16.59 -73.39
CA ILE A 325 22.76 15.27 -74.00
C ILE A 325 21.65 14.55 -73.24
N PRO A 326 20.41 14.51 -73.78
CA PRO A 326 19.27 13.86 -73.12
C PRO A 326 19.51 12.38 -72.81
N GLU A 327 20.48 11.76 -73.45
CA GLU A 327 20.94 10.39 -73.23
C GLU A 327 21.77 10.20 -71.94
N ILE A 328 22.18 11.29 -71.26
CA ILE A 328 22.73 11.23 -69.89
C ILE A 328 21.56 11.24 -68.91
N THR A 329 21.16 10.05 -68.47
CA THR A 329 19.93 9.87 -67.69
C THR A 329 20.12 10.09 -66.20
N LYS A 330 21.35 9.91 -65.67
CA LYS A 330 21.67 10.11 -64.25
C LYS A 330 23.09 10.61 -64.07
N LEU A 331 23.25 11.52 -63.11
CA LEU A 331 24.53 12.03 -62.61
C LEU A 331 24.62 11.77 -61.11
N TYR A 332 25.68 11.11 -60.66
CA TYR A 332 26.03 10.97 -59.25
C TYR A 332 27.39 11.61 -59.01
N MET A 333 27.53 12.43 -57.97
CA MET A 333 28.79 13.12 -57.64
C MET A 333 29.28 12.67 -56.25
N ASP A 334 30.53 12.22 -56.20
CA ASP A 334 31.27 11.96 -54.95
C ASP A 334 32.21 13.15 -54.71
N ILE A 335 31.79 14.05 -53.81
CA ILE A 335 32.49 15.31 -53.52
C ILE A 335 33.84 15.03 -52.84
N ASP A 336 33.91 14.01 -51.98
CA ASP A 336 35.12 13.67 -51.21
C ASP A 336 36.22 13.14 -52.14
N LYS A 337 35.85 12.46 -53.21
CA LYS A 337 36.80 11.95 -54.22
C LYS A 337 36.97 12.84 -55.44
N SER A 338 36.19 13.91 -55.57
CA SER A 338 36.14 14.75 -56.79
C SER A 338 35.83 13.93 -58.07
N GLU A 339 34.93 12.96 -57.94
CA GLU A 339 34.51 12.06 -59.03
C GLU A 339 33.02 12.24 -59.36
N ALA A 340 32.66 12.02 -60.61
CA ALA A 340 31.28 12.00 -61.08
C ALA A 340 31.02 10.76 -61.94
N GLN A 341 29.92 10.08 -61.66
CA GLN A 341 29.43 8.95 -62.45
C GLN A 341 28.27 9.43 -63.35
N LEU A 342 28.45 9.27 -64.67
CA LEU A 342 27.44 9.53 -65.69
C LEU A 342 26.80 8.21 -66.13
N THR A 343 25.48 8.14 -66.16
CA THR A 343 24.73 7.01 -66.72
C THR A 343 24.22 7.35 -68.11
N LEU A 344 24.61 6.56 -69.10
CA LEU A 344 24.28 6.74 -70.51
C LEU A 344 23.17 5.75 -70.91
N SER A 345 22.13 6.24 -71.60
CA SER A 345 21.15 5.38 -72.26
C SER A 345 21.07 5.72 -73.75
N ASP A 346 21.37 4.74 -74.59
CA ASP A 346 21.15 4.79 -76.03
C ASP A 346 21.91 5.90 -76.79
N LEU A 347 23.05 6.35 -76.24
CA LEU A 347 23.89 7.39 -76.83
C LEU A 347 24.54 6.91 -78.13
N GLY A 348 24.49 7.68 -79.22
CA GLY A 348 25.11 7.28 -80.48
C GLY A 348 26.63 7.07 -80.33
N SER A 349 27.20 6.04 -80.96
CA SER A 349 28.63 5.70 -80.78
C SER A 349 29.58 6.83 -81.17
N SER A 350 29.23 7.64 -82.17
CA SER A 350 29.99 8.84 -82.55
C SER A 350 29.88 9.96 -81.51
N GLN A 351 28.71 10.13 -80.88
CA GLN A 351 28.49 11.09 -79.80
C GLN A 351 29.24 10.66 -78.53
N TYR A 352 29.28 9.36 -78.25
CA TYR A 352 30.07 8.80 -77.16
C TYR A 352 31.57 9.05 -77.35
N GLN A 353 32.11 8.75 -78.53
CA GLN A 353 33.51 9.04 -78.86
C GLN A 353 33.84 10.53 -78.77
N PHE A 354 32.92 11.40 -79.21
CA PHE A 354 33.08 12.84 -79.04
C PHE A 354 33.11 13.26 -77.57
N LEU A 355 32.21 12.72 -76.73
CA LEU A 355 32.16 12.99 -75.30
C LEU A 355 33.47 12.58 -74.60
N ILE A 356 33.97 11.37 -74.86
CA ILE A 356 35.23 10.89 -74.27
C ILE A 356 36.42 11.75 -74.72
N ASN A 357 36.46 12.17 -75.98
CA ASN A 357 37.52 13.04 -76.50
C ASN A 357 37.48 14.47 -75.94
N LEU A 358 36.33 14.94 -75.45
CA LEU A 358 36.20 16.24 -74.80
C LEU A 358 36.66 16.25 -73.34
N LEU A 359 36.63 15.11 -72.64
CA LEU A 359 36.98 15.06 -71.21
C LEU A 359 38.38 15.64 -70.94
N PRO A 360 39.46 15.25 -71.66
CA PRO A 360 40.79 15.81 -71.42
C PRO A 360 40.86 17.32 -71.68
N GLN A 361 40.07 17.84 -72.62
CA GLN A 361 40.02 19.28 -72.92
C GLN A 361 39.39 20.10 -71.79
N ALA A 362 38.60 19.43 -70.93
CA ALA A 362 37.95 20.02 -69.77
C ALA A 362 38.70 19.75 -68.45
N ASN A 363 39.97 19.31 -68.50
CA ASN A 363 40.75 18.83 -67.34
C ASN A 363 40.05 17.70 -66.56
N LEU A 364 39.37 16.81 -67.28
CA LEU A 364 38.73 15.62 -66.73
C LEU A 364 39.37 14.36 -67.31
N ASN A 365 39.59 13.36 -66.45
CA ASN A 365 40.06 12.03 -66.83
C ASN A 365 38.92 11.02 -66.73
N LEU A 366 38.88 10.08 -67.69
CA LEU A 366 38.06 8.88 -67.58
C LEU A 366 38.72 7.92 -66.60
N ILE A 367 38.07 7.68 -65.45
CA ILE A 367 38.57 6.80 -64.39
C ILE A 367 38.12 5.36 -64.63
N LYS A 368 36.85 5.20 -65.02
CA LYS A 368 36.26 3.88 -65.26
C LYS A 368 35.20 3.95 -66.34
N GLU A 369 35.17 2.92 -67.18
CA GLU A 369 34.16 2.72 -68.22
C GLU A 369 33.54 1.33 -68.06
N ASP A 370 32.21 1.29 -68.01
CA ASP A 370 31.43 0.05 -68.09
C ASP A 370 30.21 0.31 -68.99
N VAL A 371 30.45 0.21 -70.30
CA VAL A 371 29.46 0.48 -71.34
C VAL A 371 29.31 -0.71 -72.28
N LYS A 372 28.09 -0.88 -72.81
CA LYS A 372 27.77 -1.86 -73.85
C LYS A 372 27.33 -1.14 -75.11
N THR A 373 27.90 -1.56 -76.24
CA THR A 373 27.50 -1.05 -77.55
C THR A 373 26.61 -2.07 -78.27
N LEU A 374 25.39 -1.68 -78.58
CA LEU A 374 24.42 -2.49 -79.32
C LEU A 374 23.82 -1.63 -80.44
N ASN A 375 23.87 -2.12 -81.68
CA ASN A 375 23.31 -1.44 -82.86
C ASN A 375 23.76 0.03 -83.02
N GLY A 376 25.04 0.32 -82.76
CA GLY A 376 25.61 1.67 -82.88
C GLY A 376 25.24 2.63 -81.75
N LYS A 377 24.57 2.15 -80.69
CA LYS A 377 24.24 2.90 -79.48
C LYS A 377 25.00 2.37 -78.26
N VAL A 378 25.35 3.27 -77.34
CA VAL A 378 26.16 3.03 -76.14
C VAL A 378 25.30 3.28 -74.90
N SER A 379 25.22 2.26 -74.05
CA SER A 379 24.47 2.31 -72.79
C SER A 379 25.31 1.73 -71.65
N GLY A 380 25.28 2.35 -70.47
CA GLY A 380 26.08 1.94 -69.32
C GLY A 380 26.46 3.12 -68.43
N PHE A 381 27.61 3.06 -67.78
CA PHE A 381 28.10 4.19 -66.99
C PHE A 381 29.60 4.46 -67.22
N VAL A 382 29.96 5.73 -67.06
CA VAL A 382 31.34 6.21 -67.06
C VAL A 382 31.59 7.02 -65.81
N VAL A 383 32.74 6.82 -65.19
CA VAL A 383 33.21 7.60 -64.04
C VAL A 383 34.31 8.53 -64.52
N ILE A 384 34.12 9.81 -64.28
CA ILE A 384 35.04 10.89 -64.63
C ILE A 384 35.52 11.58 -63.36
N GLY A 385 36.74 12.11 -63.35
CA GLY A 385 37.25 12.92 -62.24
C GLY A 385 38.26 13.93 -62.73
N LEU A 386 38.70 14.82 -61.84
CA LEU A 386 39.68 15.85 -62.19
C LEU A 386 41.02 15.23 -62.61
N SER A 387 41.60 15.74 -63.70
CA SER A 387 42.99 15.44 -64.05
C SER A 387 43.90 16.06 -63.00
N GLY A 388 44.65 15.22 -62.28
CA GLY A 388 45.64 15.65 -61.29
C GLY A 388 46.84 16.37 -61.90
#